data_AF-A0A950TGM8-F1
#
_entry.id   AF-A0A950TGM8-F1
#
_cell.length_a   1.000
_cell.length_b   1.000
_cell.length_c   1.000
_cell.angle_alpha   90.00
_cell.angle_beta   90.00
_cell.angle_gamma   90.00
#
_symmetry.space_group_name_H-M   'P 1'
#
loop_
_entity.id
_entity.type
_entity.pdbx_description
1 polymer ?
#
loop_
_entity_poly.entity_id
_entity_poly.type
_entity_poly.pdbx_seq_one_letter_code
_entity_poly.pdbx_strand_id
1 'polypeptide(L)'
;MFPIIMLRGAVALSIATALSAEQNITPLAAPDCRAIAKTIVQTVGIALAVRQGAPDFPNGLRGNACLMSGRATGLKVEFDAMRKKLNAALTGWTPVPDYDADGPASTMTGFAKASQRIVYALETVPPRGTCQNVPLADCKVPRERWTWSLKVVGFSQ
;
A
#
# COMPACT_ATOMS: atom_id res chain seq x y z
N MET A 1 -53.87 52.65 9.25
CA MET A 1 -52.87 52.40 10.32
C MET A 1 -52.92 50.91 10.66
N PHE A 2 -52.00 50.12 10.09
CA PHE A 2 -51.39 48.87 10.60
C PHE A 2 -50.37 48.41 9.53
N PRO A 3 -49.17 47.90 9.89
CA PRO A 3 -48.00 47.93 9.02
C PRO A 3 -47.59 46.58 8.38
N ILE A 4 -46.83 46.73 7.29
CA ILE A 4 -45.69 45.97 6.75
C ILE A 4 -45.13 44.86 7.66
N ILE A 5 -44.75 43.70 7.09
CA ILE A 5 -43.39 43.12 7.14
C ILE A 5 -43.30 41.84 6.28
N MET A 6 -42.47 41.93 5.22
CA MET A 6 -41.91 40.80 4.49
C MET A 6 -40.91 40.04 5.37
N LEU A 7 -40.90 38.71 5.35
CA LEU A 7 -39.69 37.96 5.68
C LEU A 7 -39.33 37.00 4.54
N ARG A 8 -38.31 37.41 3.78
CA ARG A 8 -37.52 36.57 2.88
C ARG A 8 -36.59 35.71 3.73
N GLY A 9 -36.90 34.42 3.86
CA GLY A 9 -35.96 33.45 4.44
C GLY A 9 -35.05 32.88 3.36
N ALA A 10 -33.86 33.48 3.19
CA ALA A 10 -32.80 32.89 2.36
C ALA A 10 -32.04 31.87 3.22
N VAL A 11 -32.27 30.58 2.97
CA VAL A 11 -31.46 29.50 3.53
C VAL A 11 -30.14 29.46 2.79
N ALA A 12 -29.08 30.00 3.39
CA ALA A 12 -27.72 29.87 2.89
C ALA A 12 -27.23 28.44 3.17
N LEU A 13 -27.24 27.57 2.16
CA LEU A 13 -26.49 26.33 2.18
C LEU A 13 -25.00 26.68 2.14
N SER A 14 -24.33 26.65 3.29
CA SER A 14 -22.87 26.63 3.36
C SER A 14 -22.38 25.28 2.87
N ILE A 15 -21.99 25.21 1.59
CA ILE A 15 -21.32 24.06 1.01
C ILE A 15 -19.91 24.03 1.61
N ALA A 16 -19.72 23.27 2.69
CA ALA A 16 -18.40 22.97 3.20
C ALA A 16 -17.68 22.10 2.17
N THR A 17 -16.85 22.72 1.34
CA THR A 17 -15.87 22.01 0.53
C THR A 17 -14.90 21.29 1.47
N ALA A 18 -15.03 19.97 1.57
CA ALA A 18 -14.05 19.12 2.22
C ALA A 18 -12.73 19.21 1.43
N LEU A 19 -11.89 20.16 1.80
CA LEU A 19 -10.48 20.16 1.44
C LEU A 19 -9.86 18.93 2.11
N SER A 20 -9.63 17.87 1.34
CA SER A 20 -8.72 16.80 1.77
C SER A 20 -7.39 17.45 2.14
N ALA A 21 -7.03 17.39 3.43
CA ALA A 21 -5.76 17.91 3.91
C ALA A 21 -4.63 17.09 3.26
N GLU A 22 -3.88 17.72 2.36
CA GLU A 22 -2.71 17.12 1.76
C GLU A 22 -1.66 16.80 2.82
N GLN A 23 -1.15 15.57 2.79
CA GLN A 23 -0.14 15.12 3.75
C GLN A 23 1.23 15.21 3.08
N ASN A 24 2.05 16.14 3.56
CA ASN A 24 3.45 16.27 3.13
C ASN A 24 4.29 15.18 3.79
N ILE A 25 4.99 14.40 2.98
CA ILE A 25 5.84 13.30 3.44
C ILE A 25 7.30 13.56 3.14
N THR A 26 8.16 12.98 3.97
CA THR A 26 9.61 12.95 3.75
C THR A 26 10.09 11.51 3.62
N PRO A 27 11.12 11.22 2.80
CA PRO A 27 11.63 9.87 2.67
C PRO A 27 12.29 9.44 3.98
N LEU A 28 12.19 8.14 4.30
CA LEU A 28 13.02 7.58 5.38
C LEU A 28 14.50 7.85 5.10
N ALA A 29 15.28 7.92 6.19
CA ALA A 29 16.73 8.02 6.07
C ALA A 29 17.25 6.86 5.21
N ALA A 30 18.21 7.16 4.32
CA ALA A 30 18.80 6.17 3.43
C ALA A 30 19.30 4.89 4.14
N PRO A 31 19.97 4.94 5.32
CA PRO A 31 20.33 3.72 6.06
C PRO A 31 19.10 2.92 6.50
N ASP A 32 18.06 3.58 7.04
CA ASP A 32 16.85 2.91 7.52
C ASP A 32 16.12 2.21 6.38
N CYS A 33 15.97 2.89 5.24
CA CYS A 33 15.31 2.29 4.09
C CYS A 33 16.05 1.06 3.56
N ARG A 34 17.40 1.10 3.50
CA ARG A 34 18.19 -0.07 3.11
C ARG A 34 18.10 -1.20 4.14
N ALA A 35 18.04 -0.88 5.43
CA ALA A 35 17.88 -1.88 6.49
C ALA A 35 16.52 -2.59 6.39
N ILE A 36 15.44 -1.84 6.15
CA ILE A 36 14.10 -2.39 5.90
C ILE A 36 14.11 -3.28 4.65
N ALA A 37 14.64 -2.78 3.53
CA ALA A 37 14.74 -3.56 2.28
C ALA A 37 15.50 -4.87 2.51
N LYS A 38 16.65 -4.83 3.20
CA LYS A 38 17.45 -6.02 3.53
C LYS A 38 16.65 -7.03 4.37
N THR A 39 15.97 -6.56 5.40
CA THR A 39 15.14 -7.41 6.29
C THR A 39 14.05 -8.11 5.49
N ILE A 40 13.37 -7.36 4.61
CA ILE A 40 12.32 -7.90 3.74
C ILE A 40 12.92 -8.94 2.77
N VAL A 41 13.99 -8.62 2.05
CA VAL A 41 14.68 -9.53 1.12
C VAL A 41 15.06 -10.84 1.80
N GLN A 42 15.65 -10.77 2.99
CA GLN A 42 16.06 -11.95 3.78
C GLN A 42 14.86 -12.82 4.20
N THR A 43 13.69 -12.20 4.39
CA THR A 43 12.49 -12.89 4.86
C THR A 43 11.70 -13.55 3.72
N VAL A 44 11.60 -12.88 2.57
CA VAL A 44 10.71 -13.30 1.47
C VAL A 44 11.44 -13.81 0.22
N GLY A 45 12.75 -13.57 0.11
CA GLY A 45 13.54 -14.01 -1.03
C GLY A 45 13.29 -13.25 -2.34
N ILE A 46 12.58 -12.11 -2.29
CA ILE A 46 12.39 -11.22 -3.44
C ILE A 46 13.45 -10.11 -3.35
N ALA A 47 14.36 -10.05 -4.32
CA ALA A 47 15.35 -8.98 -4.40
C ALA A 47 14.65 -7.62 -4.64
N LEU A 48 15.02 -6.61 -3.85
CA LEU A 48 14.43 -5.27 -3.92
C LEU A 48 15.44 -4.23 -4.43
N ALA A 49 15.04 -3.47 -5.44
CA ALA A 49 15.71 -2.23 -5.82
C ALA A 49 15.18 -1.09 -4.94
N VAL A 50 16.09 -0.25 -4.41
CA VAL A 50 15.76 0.87 -3.52
C VAL A 50 16.05 2.19 -4.23
N ARG A 51 15.09 3.12 -4.22
CA ARG A 51 15.24 4.48 -4.75
C ARG A 51 14.42 5.47 -3.93
N GLN A 52 14.67 6.76 -4.10
CA GLN A 52 13.76 7.80 -3.63
C GLN A 52 12.91 8.32 -4.78
N GLY A 53 11.70 8.78 -4.47
CA GLY A 53 10.83 9.44 -5.44
C GLY A 53 9.39 9.57 -4.94
N ALA A 54 8.53 10.16 -5.76
CA ALA A 54 7.11 10.27 -5.46
C ALA A 54 6.46 8.88 -5.35
N PRO A 55 5.69 8.60 -4.28
CA PRO A 55 4.97 7.35 -4.15
C PRO A 55 3.80 7.26 -5.14
N ASP A 56 3.56 6.07 -5.66
CA ASP A 56 2.42 5.74 -6.52
C ASP A 56 1.32 5.12 -5.64
N PHE A 57 0.66 5.95 -4.84
CA PHE A 57 -0.44 5.54 -3.97
C PHE A 57 -1.63 6.50 -4.04
N PRO A 58 -2.87 6.00 -3.91
CA PRO A 58 -4.09 6.80 -4.05
C PRO A 58 -4.33 7.86 -2.93
N ASN A 59 -3.40 8.06 -2.01
CA ASN A 59 -3.70 8.60 -0.67
C ASN A 59 -3.47 10.11 -0.54
N GLY A 60 -3.36 10.87 -1.63
CA GLY A 60 -3.13 12.32 -1.59
C GLY A 60 -1.79 12.75 -0.95
N LEU A 61 -0.84 11.82 -0.80
CA LEU A 61 0.49 12.10 -0.27
C LEU A 61 1.29 12.94 -1.26
N ARG A 62 1.97 13.99 -0.77
CA ARG A 62 2.89 14.81 -1.57
C ARG A 62 4.29 14.78 -0.99
N GLY A 63 5.29 14.73 -1.87
CA GLY A 63 6.71 14.67 -1.49
C GLY A 63 7.40 13.41 -2.00
N ASN A 64 8.55 13.09 -1.41
CA ASN A 64 9.33 11.92 -1.75
C ASN A 64 9.20 10.86 -0.65
N ALA A 65 9.17 9.60 -1.06
CA ALA A 65 9.27 8.45 -0.19
C ALA A 65 10.49 7.61 -0.56
N CYS A 66 10.88 6.70 0.34
CA CYS A 66 11.75 5.62 -0.05
C CYS A 66 10.93 4.50 -0.69
N LEU A 67 11.25 4.18 -1.93
CA LEU A 67 10.55 3.21 -2.76
C LEU A 67 11.42 1.97 -2.91
N MET A 68 10.86 0.82 -2.60
CA MET A 68 11.50 -0.48 -2.75
C MET A 68 10.61 -1.35 -3.64
N SER A 69 11.17 -1.98 -4.67
CA SER A 69 10.38 -2.87 -5.51
C SER A 69 11.19 -4.03 -6.07
N GLY A 70 10.51 -5.15 -6.27
CA GLY A 70 11.11 -6.37 -6.76
C GLY A 70 10.10 -7.31 -7.40
N ARG A 71 10.64 -8.25 -8.17
CA ARG A 71 9.86 -9.35 -8.75
C ARG A 71 10.62 -10.66 -8.58
N ALA A 72 9.86 -11.75 -8.44
CA ALA A 72 10.42 -13.09 -8.38
C ALA A 72 9.50 -14.10 -9.06
N THR A 73 10.09 -15.17 -9.56
CA THR A 73 9.42 -16.39 -10.02
C THR A 73 10.10 -17.59 -9.35
N GLY A 74 9.53 -18.80 -9.48
CA GLY A 74 10.11 -20.02 -8.88
C GLY A 74 9.78 -20.21 -7.40
N LEU A 75 9.01 -19.32 -6.78
CA LEU A 75 8.65 -19.43 -5.37
C LEU A 75 7.50 -20.43 -5.17
N LYS A 76 7.68 -21.38 -4.25
CA LYS A 76 6.69 -22.42 -3.88
C LYS A 76 5.73 -22.01 -2.76
N VAL A 77 5.85 -20.79 -2.27
CA VAL A 77 5.13 -20.34 -1.08
C VAL A 77 3.68 -19.96 -1.41
N GLU A 78 2.76 -20.28 -0.49
CA GLU A 78 1.38 -19.82 -0.60
C GLU A 78 1.26 -18.32 -0.34
N PHE A 79 0.25 -17.68 -0.95
CA PHE A 79 0.07 -16.22 -0.85
C PHE A 79 -0.05 -15.73 0.60
N ASP A 80 -0.91 -16.37 1.39
CA ASP A 80 -1.09 -16.02 2.80
C ASP A 80 0.18 -16.25 3.63
N ALA A 81 0.94 -17.32 3.34
CA ALA A 81 2.21 -17.57 4.00
C ALA A 81 3.25 -16.49 3.67
N MET A 82 3.27 -15.99 2.44
CA MET A 82 4.12 -14.86 2.05
C MET A 82 3.72 -13.56 2.77
N ARG A 83 2.42 -13.26 2.82
CA ARG A 83 1.87 -12.12 3.56
C ARG A 83 2.26 -12.17 5.04
N LYS A 84 2.07 -13.32 5.69
CA LYS A 84 2.45 -13.53 7.10
C LYS A 84 3.95 -13.30 7.34
N LYS A 85 4.81 -13.77 6.43
CA LYS A 85 6.25 -13.51 6.47
C LYS A 85 6.58 -12.02 6.36
N LEU A 86 5.92 -11.28 5.47
CA LEU A 86 6.09 -9.81 5.37
C LEU A 86 5.67 -9.10 6.66
N ASN A 87 4.51 -9.47 7.24
CA ASN A 87 4.05 -8.89 8.49
C ASN A 87 5.05 -9.15 9.63
N ALA A 88 5.59 -10.37 9.70
CA ALA A 88 6.62 -10.73 10.68
C ALA A 88 7.94 -9.95 10.48
N ALA A 89 8.31 -9.61 9.24
CA ALA A 89 9.49 -8.78 8.96
C ALA A 89 9.36 -7.35 9.53
N LEU A 90 8.13 -6.90 9.79
CA LEU A 90 7.80 -5.60 10.38
C LEU A 90 7.40 -5.72 11.87
N THR A 91 7.94 -6.73 12.56
CA THR A 91 7.75 -6.86 14.02
C THR A 91 8.18 -5.57 14.74
N GLY A 92 7.33 -5.09 15.66
CA GLY A 92 7.54 -3.82 16.36
C GLY A 92 7.00 -2.59 15.63
N TRP A 93 6.33 -2.78 14.49
CA TRP A 93 5.49 -1.77 13.87
C TRP A 93 4.01 -2.09 14.14
N THR A 94 3.21 -1.04 14.28
CA THR A 94 1.76 -1.15 14.52
C THR A 94 1.02 -1.11 13.19
N PRO A 95 0.09 -2.04 12.92
CA PRO A 95 -0.74 -1.99 11.71
C PRO A 95 -1.54 -0.69 11.61
N VAL A 96 -1.71 -0.18 10.38
CA VAL A 96 -2.51 1.02 10.07
C VAL A 96 -3.57 0.63 9.03
N PRO A 97 -4.80 0.31 9.47
CA PRO A 97 -5.85 -0.23 8.59
C PRO A 97 -6.25 0.67 7.41
N ASP A 98 -5.98 1.98 7.50
CA ASP A 98 -6.30 2.95 6.44
C ASP A 98 -5.57 2.65 5.11
N TYR A 99 -4.50 1.85 5.14
CA TYR A 99 -3.78 1.42 3.95
C TYR A 99 -4.08 -0.04 3.57
N ASP A 100 -4.93 -0.74 4.30
CA ASP A 100 -5.18 -2.15 4.06
C ASP A 100 -6.14 -2.33 2.87
N ALA A 101 -5.74 -3.15 1.90
CA ALA A 101 -6.57 -3.51 0.77
C ALA A 101 -6.26 -4.94 0.32
N ASP A 102 -7.28 -5.80 0.29
CA ASP A 102 -7.12 -7.21 -0.07
C ASP A 102 -7.83 -7.54 -1.39
N GLY A 103 -7.20 -8.42 -2.16
CA GLY A 103 -7.76 -9.04 -3.36
C GLY A 103 -7.41 -10.54 -3.41
N PRO A 104 -7.92 -11.28 -4.41
CA PRO A 104 -7.73 -12.73 -4.48
C PRO A 104 -6.26 -13.19 -4.55
N ALA A 105 -5.38 -12.35 -5.11
CA ALA A 105 -3.95 -12.63 -5.30
C ALA A 105 -3.10 -11.38 -5.07
N SER A 106 -3.64 -10.41 -4.33
CA SER A 106 -3.00 -9.15 -3.99
C SER A 106 -3.38 -8.70 -2.59
N THR A 107 -2.48 -8.00 -1.92
CA THR A 107 -2.73 -7.40 -0.61
C THR A 107 -1.88 -6.15 -0.48
N MET A 108 -2.40 -5.14 0.18
CA MET A 108 -1.70 -3.95 0.62
C MET A 108 -1.87 -3.86 2.13
N THR A 109 -0.79 -3.53 2.84
CA THR A 109 -0.83 -3.42 4.30
C THR A 109 0.03 -2.26 4.78
N GLY A 110 -0.53 -1.46 5.69
CA GLY A 110 0.13 -0.33 6.32
C GLY A 110 0.68 -0.61 7.71
N PHE A 111 1.80 0.01 8.04
CA PHE A 111 2.47 -0.09 9.33
C PHE A 111 3.00 1.27 9.77
N ALA A 112 2.99 1.53 11.08
CA ALA A 112 3.51 2.73 11.70
C ALA A 112 4.50 2.41 12.82
N LYS A 113 5.54 3.25 12.95
CA LYS A 113 6.46 3.25 14.09
C LYS A 113 6.89 4.69 14.35
N ALA A 114 6.41 5.27 15.45
CA ALA A 114 6.50 6.72 15.69
C ALA A 114 5.96 7.52 14.47
N SER A 115 6.70 8.49 13.96
CA SER A 115 6.37 9.27 12.75
C SER A 115 6.60 8.50 11.44
N GLN A 116 7.21 7.33 11.49
CA GLN A 116 7.50 6.55 10.28
C GLN A 116 6.28 5.74 9.86
N ARG A 117 6.14 5.57 8.54
CA ARG A 117 5.14 4.74 7.87
C ARG A 117 5.82 3.82 6.89
N ILE A 118 5.37 2.57 6.85
CA ILE A 118 5.71 1.59 5.83
C ILE A 118 4.41 1.06 5.26
N VAL A 119 4.26 1.10 3.94
CA VAL A 119 3.16 0.45 3.24
C VAL A 119 3.77 -0.52 2.24
N TYR A 120 3.35 -1.78 2.28
CA TYR A 120 3.72 -2.73 1.23
C TYR A 120 2.50 -3.13 0.41
N ALA A 121 2.73 -3.43 -0.87
CA ALA A 121 1.79 -4.08 -1.75
C ALA A 121 2.44 -5.35 -2.32
N LEU A 122 1.84 -6.49 -2.05
CA LEU A 122 2.24 -7.81 -2.52
C LEU A 122 1.21 -8.30 -3.52
N GLU A 123 1.68 -8.76 -4.68
CA GLU A 123 0.84 -9.30 -5.73
C GLU A 123 1.48 -10.58 -6.29
N THR A 124 0.64 -11.53 -6.70
CA THR A 124 1.07 -12.70 -7.46
C THR A 124 0.16 -12.91 -8.66
N VAL A 125 0.77 -13.14 -9.83
CA VAL A 125 0.03 -13.27 -11.09
C VAL A 125 0.47 -14.57 -11.79
N PRO A 126 -0.48 -15.42 -12.22
CA PRO A 126 -0.16 -16.62 -12.99
C PRO A 126 0.36 -16.24 -14.39
N PRO A 127 1.05 -17.14 -15.11
CA PRO A 127 1.43 -16.88 -16.49
C PRO A 127 0.22 -16.55 -17.35
N ARG A 128 0.39 -15.61 -18.30
CA ARG A 128 -0.70 -15.22 -19.21
C ARG A 128 -1.30 -16.44 -19.91
N GLY A 129 -2.62 -16.47 -20.01
CA GLY A 129 -3.36 -17.53 -20.69
C GLY A 129 -3.65 -18.78 -19.85
N THR A 130 -3.13 -18.90 -18.63
CA THR A 130 -3.21 -20.17 -17.88
C THR A 130 -4.43 -20.33 -16.97
N CYS A 131 -5.05 -19.24 -16.55
CA CYS A 131 -6.25 -19.24 -15.69
C CYS A 131 -7.46 -18.57 -16.39
N GLN A 132 -7.51 -18.62 -17.72
CA GLN A 132 -8.64 -18.06 -18.48
C GLN A 132 -9.89 -18.90 -18.20
N ASN A 133 -10.96 -18.27 -17.71
CA ASN A 133 -12.26 -18.88 -17.39
C ASN A 133 -12.36 -19.68 -16.09
N VAL A 134 -11.43 -19.52 -15.16
CA VAL A 134 -11.55 -20.06 -13.80
C VAL A 134 -11.25 -18.98 -12.75
N PRO A 135 -11.89 -19.01 -11.58
CA PRO A 135 -11.42 -18.22 -10.44
C PRO A 135 -9.93 -18.46 -10.17
N LEU A 136 -9.20 -17.43 -9.73
CA LEU A 136 -7.78 -17.57 -9.41
C LEU A 136 -7.52 -18.65 -8.33
N ALA A 137 -8.46 -18.82 -7.41
CA ALA A 137 -8.42 -19.87 -6.38
C ALA A 137 -8.47 -21.30 -6.97
N ASP A 138 -9.11 -21.47 -8.13
CA ASP A 138 -9.23 -22.77 -8.80
C ASP A 138 -8.12 -23.04 -9.81
N CYS A 139 -7.25 -22.04 -10.07
CA CYS A 139 -6.22 -22.17 -11.07
C CYS A 139 -5.15 -23.21 -10.66
N LYS A 140 -4.98 -24.25 -11.48
CA LYS A 140 -4.10 -25.40 -11.20
C LYS A 140 -2.64 -25.18 -11.58
N VAL A 141 -2.25 -23.96 -11.94
CA VAL A 141 -0.86 -23.66 -12.29
C VAL A 141 0.02 -23.77 -11.05
N PRO A 142 1.11 -24.56 -11.08
CA PRO A 142 2.04 -24.64 -9.96
C PRO A 142 2.56 -23.26 -9.55
N ARG A 143 2.57 -22.96 -8.24
CA ARG A 143 2.94 -21.64 -7.67
C ARG A 143 4.30 -21.12 -8.14
N GLU A 144 5.23 -22.03 -8.42
CA GLU A 144 6.57 -21.74 -8.94
C GLU A 144 6.54 -20.99 -10.28
N ARG A 145 5.47 -21.16 -11.06
CA ARG A 145 5.32 -20.48 -12.35
C ARG A 145 4.70 -19.09 -12.22
N TRP A 146 4.21 -18.73 -11.03
CA TRP A 146 3.59 -17.43 -10.80
C TRP A 146 4.66 -16.37 -10.61
N THR A 147 4.38 -15.17 -11.11
CA THR A 147 5.22 -13.99 -10.91
C THR A 147 4.76 -13.26 -9.66
N TRP A 148 5.66 -13.07 -8.72
CA TRP A 148 5.47 -12.26 -7.53
C TRP A 148 5.97 -10.85 -7.79
N SER A 149 5.21 -9.85 -7.37
CA SER A 149 5.61 -8.46 -7.33
C SER A 149 5.47 -7.95 -5.91
N LEU A 150 6.52 -7.30 -5.41
CA LEU A 150 6.50 -6.63 -4.12
C LEU A 150 6.88 -5.17 -4.34
N LYS A 151 6.03 -4.27 -3.84
CA LYS A 151 6.32 -2.84 -3.73
C LYS A 151 6.26 -2.48 -2.26
N VAL A 152 7.18 -1.66 -1.79
CA VAL A 152 7.21 -1.14 -0.43
C VAL A 152 7.54 0.34 -0.50
N VAL A 153 6.86 1.14 0.30
CA VAL A 153 7.07 2.58 0.41
C VAL A 153 7.28 2.90 1.87
N GLY A 154 8.38 3.57 2.17
CA GLY A 154 8.70 4.05 3.51
C GLY A 154 8.81 5.56 3.53
N PHE A 155 8.15 6.21 4.48
CA PHE A 155 8.19 7.66 4.65
C PHE A 155 7.97 8.08 6.09
N SER A 156 8.20 9.35 6.40
CA SER A 156 7.88 9.97 7.68
C SER A 156 6.82 11.05 7.49
N GLN A 157 5.91 11.16 8.47
CA GLN A 157 4.83 12.16 8.56
C GLN A 157 4.65 12.65 9.99
#